data_AF-V6I2M7-F1
#
_entry.id   AF-V6I2M7-F1
#
_cell.length_a   1.000
_cell.length_b   1.000
_cell.length_c   1.000
_cell.angle_alpha   90.00
_cell.angle_beta   90.00
_cell.angle_gamma   90.00
#
_symmetry.space_group_name_H-M   'P 1'
#
loop_
_entity.id
_entity.type
_entity.pdbx_description
1 polymer ?
#
loop_
_entity_poly.entity_id
_entity_poly.type
_entity_poly.pdbx_seq_one_letter_code
_entity_poly.pdbx_strand_id
1 'polypeptide(L)'
;MDLSVFFFGVAVLIFSFFRERIKAYSISSITRTLKDPLVAVTSILFLQYIIIDLTTGNKQLRHVFPPLPVLFTILSLWIFRFIEDTFKYVRYAATGFGLLVFIWSGSLYVREGGLLRDSFEKVQHFCLKGFQTDLFQPARDLTAKISPEGKYIVFNGFHEDFNFDKKGRLVASEIDLLMRMKTFIKGKYRNDSRHKWKSWDEFSSALIISPTCGQKELMNKFAIRSAAVGKSTTLKKEYKHPSGNFCLREYSIQ
;
A
#
# COMPACT_ATOMS: atom_id res chain seq x y z
N MET A 1 -4.07 -11.37 -16.08
CA MET A 1 -3.16 -10.54 -16.90
C MET A 1 -2.08 -9.99 -15.98
N ASP A 2 -0.81 -10.09 -16.37
CA ASP A 2 0.30 -9.46 -15.64
C ASP A 2 0.15 -7.93 -15.76
N LEU A 3 0.33 -7.21 -14.64
CA LEU A 3 0.28 -5.75 -14.59
C LEU A 3 1.22 -5.13 -15.64
N SER A 4 2.39 -5.74 -15.83
CA SER A 4 3.45 -5.27 -16.73
C SER A 4 3.00 -5.30 -18.18
N VAL A 5 2.30 -6.37 -18.57
CA VAL A 5 1.75 -6.55 -19.93
C VAL A 5 0.65 -5.53 -20.20
N PHE A 6 -0.20 -5.26 -19.20
CA PHE A 6 -1.24 -4.25 -19.29
C PHE A 6 -0.66 -2.85 -19.53
N PHE A 7 0.26 -2.42 -18.66
CA PHE A 7 0.86 -1.10 -18.75
C PHE A 7 1.63 -0.91 -20.04
N PHE A 8 2.37 -1.93 -20.48
CA PHE A 8 3.09 -1.89 -21.75
C PHE A 8 2.12 -1.76 -22.93
N GLY A 9 1.07 -2.58 -22.99
CA GLY A 9 0.07 -2.53 -24.06
C GLY A 9 -0.62 -1.17 -24.15
N VAL A 10 -1.03 -0.58 -23.02
CA VAL A 10 -1.64 0.75 -23.03
C VAL A 10 -0.62 1.85 -23.36
N ALA A 11 0.61 1.77 -22.88
CA ALA A 11 1.66 2.74 -23.23
C ALA A 11 1.94 2.77 -24.74
N VAL A 12 2.00 1.59 -25.38
CA VAL A 12 2.15 1.49 -26.84
C VAL A 12 0.96 2.14 -27.57
N LEU A 13 -0.27 1.93 -27.09
CA LEU A 13 -1.47 2.56 -27.67
C LEU A 13 -1.41 4.08 -27.51
N ILE A 14 -1.19 4.59 -26.29
CA ILE A 14 -1.10 6.03 -26.04
C ILE A 14 0.00 6.66 -26.91
N PHE A 15 1.18 6.05 -26.98
CA PHE A 15 2.27 6.54 -27.81
C PHE A 15 1.92 6.54 -29.30
N SER A 16 1.24 5.50 -29.79
CA SER A 16 0.79 5.42 -31.19
C SER A 16 -0.21 6.52 -31.53
N PHE A 17 -1.15 6.82 -30.62
CA PHE A 17 -2.10 7.93 -30.77
C PHE A 17 -1.38 9.27 -30.91
N PHE A 18 -0.43 9.56 -30.00
CA PHE A 18 0.34 10.81 -30.06
C PHE A 18 1.23 10.87 -31.29
N ARG A 19 1.85 9.75 -31.71
CA ARG A 19 2.67 9.69 -32.93
C ARG A 19 1.88 10.07 -34.19
N GLU A 20 0.68 9.54 -34.35
CA GLU A 20 -0.18 9.88 -35.50
C GLU A 20 -0.67 11.34 -35.45
N ARG A 21 -0.95 11.87 -34.25
CA ARG A 21 -1.34 13.28 -34.07
C ARG A 21 -0.19 14.28 -34.26
N ILE A 22 1.04 13.91 -33.91
CA ILE A 22 2.26 14.73 -34.07
C ILE A 22 2.66 14.81 -35.55
N LYS A 23 2.51 13.74 -36.33
CA LYS A 23 2.73 13.77 -37.78
C LYS A 23 1.86 14.83 -38.48
N ALA A 24 0.66 15.10 -37.94
CA ALA A 24 -0.17 16.22 -38.33
C ALA A 24 0.29 17.52 -37.63
N TYR A 25 1.44 18.06 -38.05
CA TYR A 25 2.11 19.26 -37.50
C TYR A 25 1.26 20.55 -37.63
N SER A 26 0.23 20.70 -36.79
CA SER A 26 -0.53 21.94 -36.66
C SER A 26 -0.76 22.27 -35.19
N ILE A 27 -0.55 23.52 -34.80
CA ILE A 27 -0.84 24.04 -33.44
C ILE A 27 -2.31 23.80 -33.06
N SER A 28 -3.20 23.74 -34.05
CA SER A 28 -4.61 23.36 -33.88
C SER A 28 -4.81 21.89 -33.45
N SER A 29 -3.89 21.00 -33.83
CA SER A 29 -3.89 19.57 -33.44
C SER A 29 -3.53 19.40 -31.96
N ILE A 30 -2.55 20.18 -31.48
CA ILE A 30 -2.12 20.15 -30.06
C ILE A 30 -3.22 20.66 -29.14
N THR A 31 -3.81 21.81 -29.45
CA THR A 31 -4.91 22.39 -28.66
C THR A 31 -6.15 21.52 -28.66
N ARG A 32 -6.48 20.86 -29.79
CA ARG A 32 -7.56 19.87 -29.85
C ARG A 32 -7.28 18.63 -29.01
N THR A 33 -6.01 18.20 -28.96
CA THR A 33 -5.58 17.04 -28.15
C THR A 33 -5.64 17.34 -26.65
N LEU A 34 -5.26 18.54 -26.21
CA LEU A 34 -5.37 18.93 -24.81
C LEU A 34 -6.82 19.18 -24.33
N LYS A 35 -7.72 19.51 -25.26
CA LYS A 35 -9.17 19.61 -24.99
C LYS A 35 -9.87 18.25 -24.96
N ASP A 36 -9.18 17.16 -25.29
CA ASP A 36 -9.72 15.81 -25.22
C ASP A 36 -9.95 15.41 -23.74
N PRO A 37 -11.19 15.09 -23.34
CA PRO A 37 -11.50 14.74 -21.95
C PRO A 37 -10.70 13.54 -21.43
N LEU A 38 -10.38 12.56 -22.27
CA LEU A 38 -9.63 11.38 -21.86
C LEU A 38 -8.15 11.69 -21.65
N VAL A 39 -7.58 12.56 -22.49
CA VAL A 39 -6.21 13.09 -22.31
C VAL A 39 -6.14 13.92 -21.03
N ALA A 40 -7.12 14.79 -20.80
CA ALA A 40 -7.19 15.64 -19.61
C ALA A 40 -7.29 14.81 -18.32
N VAL A 41 -8.23 13.85 -18.27
CA VAL A 41 -8.41 12.97 -17.10
C VAL A 41 -7.17 12.11 -16.85
N THR A 42 -6.56 11.55 -17.89
CA THR A 42 -5.31 10.78 -17.75
C THR A 42 -4.19 11.66 -17.20
N SER A 43 -4.04 12.87 -17.74
CA SER A 43 -3.00 13.82 -17.30
C SER A 43 -3.20 14.25 -15.85
N ILE A 44 -4.44 14.56 -15.44
CA ILE A 44 -4.77 14.94 -14.05
C ILE A 44 -4.42 13.79 -13.09
N LEU A 45 -4.77 12.55 -13.44
CA LEU A 45 -4.45 11.40 -12.60
C LEU A 45 -2.96 11.18 -12.46
N PHE A 46 -2.21 11.18 -13.57
CA PHE A 46 -0.76 11.03 -13.51
C PHE A 46 -0.09 12.18 -12.75
N LEU A 47 -0.57 13.41 -12.92
CA LEU A 47 -0.08 14.57 -12.17
C LEU A 47 -0.31 14.42 -10.66
N GLN A 48 -1.45 13.89 -10.23
CA GLN A 48 -1.70 13.59 -8.82
C GLN A 48 -0.67 12.59 -8.27
N TYR A 49 -0.34 11.52 -9.02
CA TYR A 49 0.70 10.59 -8.60
C TYR A 49 2.08 11.23 -8.51
N ILE A 50 2.45 12.07 -9.49
CA ILE A 50 3.72 12.81 -9.47
C ILE A 50 3.78 13.74 -8.26
N ILE A 51 2.71 14.49 -7.98
CA ILE A 51 2.63 15.38 -6.82
C ILE A 51 2.76 14.56 -5.53
N ILE A 52 2.05 13.44 -5.40
CA ILE A 52 2.16 12.56 -4.23
C ILE A 52 3.60 12.06 -4.06
N ASP A 53 4.25 11.60 -5.13
CA ASP A 53 5.63 11.11 -5.07
C ASP A 53 6.64 12.22 -4.72
N LEU A 54 6.45 13.43 -5.24
CA LEU A 54 7.31 14.59 -4.96
C LEU A 54 7.09 15.16 -3.54
N THR A 55 5.86 15.15 -3.05
CA THR A 55 5.50 15.77 -1.76
C THR A 55 5.61 14.81 -0.58
N THR A 56 5.58 13.50 -0.82
CA THR A 56 5.74 12.50 0.25
C THR A 56 7.19 12.03 0.34
N GLY A 57 7.95 12.56 1.31
CA GLY A 57 9.34 12.16 1.57
C GLY A 57 9.51 10.70 1.99
N ASN A 58 8.41 10.00 2.28
CA ASN A 58 8.38 8.58 2.54
C ASN A 58 7.91 7.90 1.25
N LYS A 59 8.85 7.39 0.43
CA LYS A 59 8.64 6.68 -0.86
C LYS A 59 7.88 5.34 -0.73
N GLN A 60 6.98 5.26 0.23
CA GLN A 60 6.13 4.14 0.48
C GLN A 60 4.97 4.29 -0.50
N LEU A 61 4.98 3.52 -1.59
CA LEU A 61 3.94 3.42 -2.64
C LEU A 61 2.54 3.02 -2.10
N ARG A 62 2.28 3.18 -0.80
CA ARG A 62 1.05 2.83 -0.07
C ARG A 62 -0.16 3.64 -0.49
N HIS A 63 0.06 4.83 -1.03
CA HIS A 63 -1.01 5.70 -1.52
C HIS A 63 -1.37 5.44 -2.98
N VAL A 64 -0.66 4.54 -3.68
CA VAL A 64 -0.78 4.37 -5.14
C VAL A 64 -1.81 3.30 -5.53
N PHE A 65 -2.14 2.37 -4.65
CA PHE A 65 -2.93 1.18 -4.97
C PHE A 65 -4.46 1.33 -4.93
N PRO A 66 -5.08 2.09 -4.00
CA PRO A 66 -6.53 2.33 -4.06
C PRO A 66 -7.00 2.91 -5.41
N PRO A 67 -6.25 3.80 -6.08
CA PRO A 67 -6.61 4.27 -7.42
C PRO A 67 -6.22 3.33 -8.57
N LEU A 68 -5.59 2.16 -8.37
CA LEU A 68 -5.23 1.27 -9.50
C LEU A 68 -6.43 0.77 -10.31
N PRO A 69 -7.56 0.34 -9.71
CA PRO A 69 -8.73 -0.02 -10.50
C PRO A 69 -9.28 1.18 -11.30
N VAL A 70 -9.20 2.38 -10.74
CA VAL A 70 -9.60 3.63 -11.43
C VAL A 70 -8.64 3.92 -12.60
N LEU A 71 -7.34 3.78 -12.35
CA LEU A 71 -6.28 3.94 -13.35
C LEU A 71 -6.47 2.94 -14.50
N PHE A 72 -6.68 1.66 -14.21
CA PHE A 72 -6.92 0.64 -15.24
C PHE A 72 -8.19 0.90 -16.01
N THR A 73 -9.25 1.35 -15.34
CA THR A 73 -10.50 1.71 -16.00
C THR A 73 -10.28 2.85 -16.99
N ILE A 74 -9.64 3.95 -16.56
CA ILE A 74 -9.40 5.10 -17.43
C ILE A 74 -8.42 4.76 -18.56
N LEU A 75 -7.37 3.99 -18.27
CA LEU A 75 -6.43 3.48 -19.26
C LEU A 75 -7.09 2.50 -20.26
N SER A 76 -8.10 1.74 -19.85
CA SER A 76 -8.90 0.90 -20.76
C SER A 76 -9.74 1.72 -21.74
N LEU A 77 -10.18 2.92 -21.33
CA LEU A 77 -10.98 3.77 -22.20
C LEU A 77 -10.17 4.32 -23.39
N TRP A 78 -8.83 4.29 -23.32
CA TRP A 78 -7.96 4.68 -24.44
C TRP A 78 -8.15 3.83 -25.68
N ILE A 79 -8.66 2.60 -25.55
CA ILE A 79 -9.01 1.76 -26.69
C ILE A 79 -10.07 2.41 -27.58
N PHE A 80 -11.05 3.13 -27.01
CA PHE A 80 -12.13 3.74 -27.78
C PHE A 80 -11.62 4.79 -28.79
N ARG A 81 -10.43 5.36 -28.58
CA ARG A 81 -9.80 6.30 -29.53
C ARG A 81 -9.29 5.64 -30.81
N PHE A 82 -9.15 4.33 -30.82
CA PHE A 82 -8.74 3.53 -31.99
C PHE A 82 -9.91 2.87 -32.70
N ILE A 83 -11.15 3.08 -32.22
CA ILE A 83 -12.35 2.53 -32.88
C ILE A 83 -12.68 3.30 -34.16
N GLU A 84 -12.33 4.59 -34.20
CA GLU A 84 -12.49 5.47 -35.36
C GLU A 84 -11.38 5.30 -36.42
N ASP A 85 -10.41 4.43 -36.17
CA ASP A 85 -9.27 4.23 -37.06
C ASP A 85 -9.65 3.48 -38.35
N THR A 86 -9.06 3.86 -39.49
CA THR A 86 -9.49 3.41 -40.83
C THR A 86 -9.14 1.96 -41.13
N PHE A 87 -8.12 1.40 -40.46
CA PHE A 87 -7.68 0.02 -40.68
C PHE A 87 -8.47 -0.98 -39.84
N LYS A 88 -9.31 -1.79 -40.51
CA LYS A 88 -10.20 -2.80 -39.88
C LYS A 88 -9.49 -3.71 -38.87
N TYR A 89 -8.26 -4.13 -39.14
CA TYR A 89 -7.48 -5.01 -38.25
C TYR A 89 -7.10 -4.32 -36.93
N VAL A 90 -6.62 -3.07 -37.01
CA VAL A 90 -6.25 -2.27 -35.82
C VAL A 90 -7.47 -2.03 -34.96
N ARG A 91 -8.62 -1.73 -35.59
CA ARG A 91 -9.90 -1.56 -34.90
C ARG A 91 -10.32 -2.80 -34.10
N TYR A 92 -10.26 -3.98 -34.72
CA TYR A 92 -10.63 -5.23 -34.04
C TYR A 92 -9.66 -5.59 -32.91
N ALA A 93 -8.36 -5.45 -33.15
CA ALA A 93 -7.33 -5.71 -32.14
C ALA A 93 -7.45 -4.77 -30.94
N ALA A 94 -7.64 -3.47 -31.19
CA ALA A 94 -7.87 -2.48 -30.14
C ALA A 94 -9.14 -2.81 -29.36
N THR A 95 -10.27 -3.03 -30.04
CA THR A 95 -11.56 -3.33 -29.40
C THR A 95 -11.48 -4.59 -28.54
N GLY A 96 -10.88 -5.68 -29.04
CA GLY A 96 -10.70 -6.92 -28.29
C GLY A 96 -9.82 -6.75 -27.06
N PHE A 97 -8.68 -6.07 -27.21
CA PHE A 97 -7.80 -5.74 -26.09
C PHE A 97 -8.52 -4.88 -25.05
N GLY A 98 -9.25 -3.85 -25.48
CA GLY A 98 -9.91 -2.95 -24.54
C GLY A 98 -11.09 -3.54 -23.82
N LEU A 99 -11.86 -4.40 -24.48
CA LEU A 99 -12.94 -5.14 -23.82
C LEU A 99 -12.36 -6.09 -22.75
N LEU A 100 -11.27 -6.80 -23.07
CA LEU A 100 -10.57 -7.66 -22.13
C LEU A 100 -10.05 -6.86 -20.93
N VAL A 101 -9.40 -5.73 -21.17
CA VAL A 101 -8.91 -4.85 -20.10
C VAL A 101 -10.07 -4.30 -19.27
N PHE A 102 -11.13 -3.81 -19.90
CA PHE A 102 -12.27 -3.20 -19.21
C PHE A 102 -12.95 -4.22 -18.29
N ILE A 103 -13.20 -5.44 -18.79
CA ILE A 103 -13.73 -6.55 -17.99
C ILE A 103 -12.78 -6.89 -16.84
N TRP A 104 -11.48 -6.97 -17.12
CA TRP A 104 -10.49 -7.27 -16.09
C TRP A 104 -10.40 -6.16 -15.03
N SER A 105 -10.49 -4.89 -15.42
CA SER A 105 -10.55 -3.75 -14.52
C SER A 105 -11.81 -3.77 -13.66
N GLY A 106 -12.98 -3.99 -14.29
CA GLY A 106 -14.26 -4.17 -13.60
C GLY A 106 -14.19 -5.31 -12.57
N SER A 107 -13.51 -6.41 -12.90
CA SER A 107 -13.31 -7.51 -11.97
C SER A 107 -12.60 -7.09 -10.67
N LEU A 108 -11.72 -6.08 -10.71
CA LEU A 108 -11.01 -5.57 -9.51
C LEU A 108 -11.93 -4.88 -8.52
N TYR A 109 -13.12 -4.44 -8.95
CA TYR A 109 -14.11 -3.86 -8.06
C TYR A 109 -14.96 -4.93 -7.37
N VAL A 110 -15.26 -6.03 -8.06
CA VAL A 110 -16.32 -6.98 -7.64
C VAL A 110 -15.82 -8.35 -7.20
N ARG A 111 -14.60 -8.77 -7.57
CA ARG A 111 -14.04 -10.06 -7.15
C ARG A 111 -13.78 -10.11 -5.66
N GLU A 112 -13.41 -11.27 -5.14
CA GLU A 112 -13.02 -11.40 -3.74
C GLU A 112 -11.89 -10.41 -3.41
N GLY A 113 -12.16 -9.56 -2.41
CA GLY A 113 -11.27 -8.50 -2.01
C GLY A 113 -11.29 -7.24 -2.86
N GLY A 114 -12.19 -7.15 -3.83
CA GLY A 114 -12.39 -5.98 -4.70
C GLY A 114 -12.93 -4.76 -3.96
N LEU A 115 -12.67 -3.56 -4.50
CA LEU A 115 -12.96 -2.27 -3.85
C LEU A 115 -14.42 -2.08 -3.37
N LEU A 116 -15.39 -2.70 -4.04
CA LEU A 116 -16.82 -2.57 -3.71
C LEU A 116 -17.34 -3.69 -2.80
N ARG A 117 -16.46 -4.54 -2.26
CA ARG A 117 -16.82 -5.59 -1.32
C ARG A 117 -16.60 -5.14 0.12
N ASP A 118 -17.48 -5.57 1.02
CA ASP A 118 -17.33 -5.35 2.47
C ASP A 118 -16.03 -5.94 3.03
N SER A 119 -15.44 -6.93 2.34
CA SER A 119 -14.17 -7.52 2.73
C SER A 119 -12.97 -6.64 2.39
N PHE A 120 -13.09 -5.63 1.53
CA PHE A 120 -11.97 -4.77 1.13
C PHE A 120 -11.35 -4.07 2.34
N GLU A 121 -12.16 -3.41 3.17
CA GLU A 121 -11.67 -2.72 4.37
C GLU A 121 -11.21 -3.71 5.46
N LYS A 122 -11.84 -4.87 5.53
CA LYS A 122 -11.60 -5.86 6.60
C LYS A 122 -10.36 -6.70 6.35
N VAL A 123 -10.12 -7.05 5.09
CA VAL A 123 -9.06 -7.98 4.70
C VAL A 123 -7.95 -7.22 3.97
N GLN A 124 -8.19 -6.12 3.25
CA GLN A 124 -7.16 -5.39 2.50
C GLN A 124 -6.37 -6.32 1.56
N HIS A 125 -7.05 -6.85 0.54
CA HIS A 125 -6.49 -7.81 -0.42
C HIS A 125 -5.49 -7.20 -1.42
N PHE A 126 -5.40 -5.86 -1.47
CA PHE A 126 -4.50 -5.15 -2.36
C PHE A 126 -3.32 -4.61 -1.57
N CYS A 127 -2.12 -5.07 -1.91
CA CYS A 127 -0.91 -4.45 -1.41
C CYS A 127 0.06 -4.13 -2.56
N LEU A 128 1.11 -3.38 -2.22
CA LEU A 128 2.20 -2.80 -2.98
C LEU A 128 2.87 -3.71 -4.04
N LYS A 129 2.58 -5.02 -4.02
CA LYS A 129 3.09 -6.05 -4.95
C LYS A 129 2.01 -6.97 -5.58
N GLY A 130 0.71 -6.64 -5.44
CA GLY A 130 -0.40 -7.40 -6.01
C GLY A 130 -1.28 -8.11 -4.97
N PHE A 131 -1.87 -9.24 -5.36
CA PHE A 131 -2.88 -10.01 -4.60
C PHE A 131 -2.29 -10.98 -3.56
N GLN A 132 -1.08 -10.73 -3.06
CA GLN A 132 -0.36 -11.68 -2.19
C GLN A 132 -0.85 -11.60 -0.74
N THR A 133 -2.07 -12.07 -0.48
CA THR A 133 -2.66 -12.12 0.87
C THR A 133 -1.76 -12.81 1.88
N ASP A 134 -1.10 -13.89 1.47
CA ASP A 134 -0.30 -14.74 2.35
C ASP A 134 0.96 -14.04 2.87
N LEU A 135 1.54 -13.13 2.07
CA LEU A 135 2.71 -12.36 2.47
C LEU A 135 2.39 -11.44 3.67
N PHE A 136 1.17 -10.90 3.71
CA PHE A 136 0.74 -9.92 4.72
C PHE A 136 -0.12 -10.52 5.83
N GLN A 137 -0.55 -11.78 5.69
CA GLN A 137 -1.31 -12.47 6.71
C GLN A 137 -0.64 -12.43 8.10
N PRO A 138 0.70 -12.54 8.24
CA PRO A 138 1.34 -12.37 9.54
C PRO A 138 1.08 -11.01 10.17
N ALA A 139 1.02 -9.92 9.40
CA ALA A 139 0.73 -8.59 9.93
C ALA A 139 -0.71 -8.49 10.46
N ARG A 140 -1.66 -9.11 9.77
CA ARG A 140 -3.06 -9.21 10.23
C ARG A 140 -3.18 -10.06 11.48
N ASP A 141 -2.50 -11.20 11.52
CA ASP A 141 -2.53 -12.13 12.64
C ASP A 141 -1.94 -11.50 13.90
N LEU A 142 -0.84 -10.75 13.79
CA LEU A 142 -0.28 -9.96 14.90
C LEU A 142 -1.27 -8.87 15.35
N THR A 143 -1.84 -8.12 14.41
CA THR A 143 -2.82 -7.06 14.69
C THR A 143 -4.08 -7.62 15.37
N ALA A 144 -4.50 -8.84 15.02
CA ALA A 144 -5.63 -9.50 15.66
C ALA A 144 -5.41 -9.73 17.16
N LYS A 145 -4.16 -9.81 17.65
CA LYS A 145 -3.84 -10.12 19.04
C LYS A 145 -3.90 -8.93 20.01
N ILE A 146 -3.98 -7.69 19.50
CA ILE A 146 -4.10 -6.47 20.32
C ILE A 146 -5.55 -6.02 20.47
N SER A 147 -5.88 -5.21 21.48
CA SER A 147 -7.22 -4.63 21.66
C SER A 147 -7.37 -3.33 20.87
N PRO A 148 -8.55 -3.04 20.29
CA PRO A 148 -8.81 -1.77 19.63
C PRO A 148 -8.85 -0.55 20.59
N GLU A 149 -9.11 -0.76 21.88
CA GLU A 149 -9.11 0.27 22.92
C GLU A 149 -7.74 0.49 23.57
N GLY A 150 -6.76 -0.36 23.27
CA GLY A 150 -5.45 -0.31 23.92
C GLY A 150 -4.64 0.93 23.54
N LYS A 151 -3.84 1.41 24.50
CA LYS A 151 -2.90 2.53 24.33
C LYS A 151 -1.47 2.00 24.33
N TYR A 152 -0.93 1.84 23.13
CA TYR A 152 0.33 1.15 22.87
C TYR A 152 1.45 2.08 22.41
N ILE A 153 2.60 1.98 23.08
CA ILE A 153 3.90 2.39 22.53
C ILE A 153 4.58 1.17 21.90
N VAL A 154 5.16 1.29 20.71
CA VAL A 154 5.60 0.13 19.92
C VAL A 154 7.07 0.19 19.54
N PHE A 155 7.72 -0.96 19.69
CA PHE A 155 9.05 -1.28 19.21
C PHE A 155 8.90 -2.33 18.11
N ASN A 156 8.82 -1.85 16.88
CA ASN A 156 8.75 -2.72 15.73
C ASN A 156 10.15 -3.02 15.21
N GLY A 157 10.70 -4.13 15.68
CA GLY A 157 12.05 -4.61 15.40
C GLY A 157 12.31 -4.90 13.93
N PHE A 158 11.29 -5.06 13.09
CA PHE A 158 11.48 -5.22 11.65
C PHE A 158 11.88 -3.90 10.96
N HIS A 159 11.77 -2.76 11.64
CA HIS A 159 12.35 -1.49 11.17
C HIS A 159 13.86 -1.37 11.44
N GLU A 160 14.43 -2.22 12.28
CA GLU A 160 15.83 -2.15 12.68
C GLU A 160 16.76 -2.81 11.66
N ASP A 161 17.97 -2.26 11.50
CA ASP A 161 18.95 -2.72 10.50
C ASP A 161 19.43 -4.14 10.76
N PHE A 162 19.54 -4.56 12.03
CA PHE A 162 19.91 -5.93 12.40
C PHE A 162 18.85 -6.98 12.03
N ASN A 163 17.67 -6.56 11.58
CA ASN A 163 16.61 -7.42 11.05
C ASN A 163 16.34 -7.19 9.56
N PHE A 164 17.24 -6.51 8.84
CA PHE A 164 17.04 -6.12 7.44
C PHE A 164 16.83 -7.32 6.50
N ASP A 165 17.50 -8.44 6.75
CA ASP A 165 17.42 -9.68 5.98
C ASP A 165 16.19 -10.55 6.32
N LYS A 166 15.43 -10.19 7.35
CA LYS A 166 14.33 -11.02 7.85
C LYS A 166 13.06 -10.81 7.03
N LYS A 167 12.29 -11.89 6.83
CA LYS A 167 11.02 -11.87 6.08
C LYS A 167 10.06 -10.78 6.54
N GLY A 168 10.01 -10.51 7.85
CA GLY A 168 9.12 -9.49 8.40
C GLY A 168 9.48 -8.06 8.01
N ARG A 169 10.67 -7.78 7.47
CA ARG A 169 11.06 -6.46 6.94
C ARG A 169 10.09 -5.97 5.86
N LEU A 170 9.64 -6.87 4.99
CA LEU A 170 8.72 -6.56 3.89
C LEU A 170 7.35 -6.09 4.39
N VAL A 171 6.96 -6.48 5.60
CA VAL A 171 5.65 -6.19 6.20
C VAL A 171 5.73 -5.35 7.46
N ALA A 172 6.93 -4.92 7.89
CA ALA A 172 7.18 -4.11 9.10
C ALA A 172 6.21 -2.92 9.19
N SER A 173 6.07 -2.30 8.04
CA SER A 173 5.26 -1.13 7.82
C SER A 173 3.76 -1.39 7.75
N GLU A 174 3.36 -2.56 7.25
CA GLU A 174 1.97 -2.98 7.22
C GLU A 174 1.46 -3.25 8.63
N ILE A 175 2.31 -3.87 9.46
CA ILE A 175 2.05 -4.08 10.89
C ILE A 175 1.71 -2.74 11.57
N ASP A 176 2.52 -1.70 11.36
CA ASP A 176 2.26 -0.38 11.95
C ASP A 176 0.95 0.24 11.48
N LEU A 177 0.64 0.10 10.19
CA LEU A 177 -0.57 0.65 9.61
C LEU A 177 -1.80 -0.05 10.17
N LEU A 178 -1.83 -1.38 10.12
CA LEU A 178 -2.96 -2.18 10.59
C LEU A 178 -3.22 -1.97 12.08
N MET A 179 -2.18 -1.91 12.91
CA MET A 179 -2.34 -1.64 14.34
C MET A 179 -2.84 -0.21 14.62
N ARG A 180 -2.36 0.78 13.85
CA ARG A 180 -2.88 2.15 13.94
C ARG A 180 -4.34 2.23 13.51
N MET A 181 -4.72 1.56 12.41
CA MET A 181 -6.10 1.51 11.95
C MET A 181 -7.00 0.85 13.00
N LYS A 182 -6.58 -0.28 13.57
CA LYS A 182 -7.34 -0.99 14.61
C LYS A 182 -7.59 -0.14 15.87
N THR A 183 -6.66 0.74 16.21
CA THR A 183 -6.73 1.59 17.40
C THR A 183 -7.22 3.01 17.12
N PHE A 184 -7.50 3.36 15.86
CA PHE A 184 -7.76 4.73 15.42
C PHE A 184 -8.92 5.41 16.15
N ILE A 185 -9.99 4.67 16.43
CA ILE A 185 -11.23 5.24 17.01
C ILE A 185 -11.17 5.33 18.53
N LYS A 186 -10.70 4.28 19.21
CA LYS A 186 -10.84 4.12 20.68
C LYS A 186 -9.52 3.97 21.44
N GLY A 187 -8.43 3.74 20.74
CA GLY A 187 -7.14 3.42 21.32
C GLY A 187 -6.10 4.48 21.00
N LYS A 188 -4.83 4.09 21.17
CA LYS A 188 -3.69 4.89 20.75
C LYS A 188 -2.57 3.97 20.30
N TYR A 189 -1.98 4.25 19.16
CA TYR A 189 -0.82 3.51 18.66
C TYR A 189 0.28 4.46 18.25
N ARG A 190 1.48 4.22 18.75
CA ARG A 190 2.64 5.03 18.38
C ARG A 190 3.91 4.20 18.41
N ASN A 191 4.71 4.32 17.34
CA ASN A 191 6.09 3.83 17.38
C ASN A 191 6.94 4.71 18.28
N ASP A 192 7.73 4.10 19.17
CA ASP A 192 8.75 4.84 19.88
C ASP A 192 9.81 5.34 18.88
N SER A 193 10.22 6.59 19.04
CA SER A 193 11.20 7.23 18.16
C SER A 193 12.36 7.71 19.00
N ARG A 194 13.58 7.46 18.53
CA ARG A 194 14.82 7.90 19.14
C ARG A 194 14.96 9.43 19.21
N HIS A 195 14.23 10.19 18.37
CA HIS A 195 14.55 11.59 18.11
C HIS A 195 13.72 12.61 18.88
N LYS A 196 12.80 12.18 19.75
CA LYS A 196 12.14 13.07 20.72
C LYS A 196 11.92 12.29 22.01
N TRP A 197 12.52 12.73 23.13
CA TRP A 197 12.20 12.24 24.47
C TRP A 197 10.73 12.58 24.79
N LYS A 198 9.80 11.80 24.26
CA LYS A 198 8.40 11.88 24.64
C LYS A 198 8.16 10.89 25.76
N SER A 199 7.38 11.34 26.74
CA SER A 199 6.90 10.51 27.83
C SER A 199 6.02 9.36 27.31
N TRP A 200 5.93 8.31 28.13
CA TRP A 200 5.01 7.18 27.93
C TRP A 200 3.73 7.29 28.78
N ASP A 201 3.50 8.40 29.50
CA ASP A 201 2.37 8.55 30.44
C ASP A 201 0.98 8.32 29.83
N GLU A 202 0.83 8.56 28.54
CA GLU A 202 -0.43 8.34 27.81
C GLU A 202 -0.65 6.89 27.36
N PHE A 203 0.33 6.00 27.56
CA PHE A 203 0.31 4.61 27.13
C PHE A 203 0.24 3.66 28.33
N SER A 204 -0.66 2.68 28.24
CA SER A 204 -0.82 1.64 29.27
C SER A 204 0.05 0.42 29.00
N SER A 205 0.55 0.26 27.78
CA SER A 205 1.28 -0.94 27.38
C SER A 205 2.32 -0.66 26.32
N ALA A 206 3.40 -1.45 26.33
CA ALA A 206 4.41 -1.48 25.28
C ALA A 206 4.28 -2.76 24.44
N LEU A 207 4.35 -2.64 23.12
CA LEU A 207 4.38 -3.76 22.20
C LEU A 207 5.77 -3.92 21.61
N ILE A 208 6.32 -5.13 21.67
CA ILE A 208 7.57 -5.50 21.03
C ILE A 208 7.25 -6.50 19.93
N ILE A 209 7.61 -6.15 18.70
CA ILE A 209 7.35 -6.94 17.50
C ILE A 209 8.69 -7.30 16.88
N SER A 210 8.97 -8.59 16.71
CA SER A 210 10.30 -9.06 16.28
C SER A 210 10.21 -10.39 15.53
N PRO A 211 11.29 -10.82 14.84
CA PRO A 211 11.35 -12.15 14.25
C PRO A 211 11.19 -13.27 15.29
N THR A 212 11.82 -13.11 16.45
CA THR A 212 11.82 -14.07 17.55
C THR A 212 11.50 -13.39 18.87
N CYS A 213 10.81 -14.10 19.75
CA CYS A 213 10.47 -13.59 21.07
C CYS A 213 11.73 -13.42 21.93
N GLY A 214 11.93 -12.23 22.48
CA GLY A 214 13.06 -11.96 23.36
C GLY A 214 14.38 -11.75 22.64
N GLN A 215 14.35 -11.34 21.36
CA GLN A 215 15.53 -10.92 20.62
C GLN A 215 16.37 -9.93 21.45
N LYS A 216 17.61 -10.32 21.77
CA LYS A 216 18.46 -9.65 22.76
C LYS A 216 18.67 -8.17 22.44
N GLU A 217 18.98 -7.85 21.19
CA GLU A 217 19.26 -6.49 20.72
C GLU A 217 18.03 -5.58 20.94
N LEU A 218 16.84 -6.07 20.59
CA LEU A 218 15.60 -5.32 20.72
C LEU A 218 15.17 -5.19 22.19
N MET A 219 15.32 -6.26 22.97
CA MET A 219 15.01 -6.24 24.41
C MET A 219 15.93 -5.29 25.18
N ASN A 220 17.22 -5.24 24.84
CA ASN A 220 18.16 -4.29 25.42
C ASN A 220 17.76 -2.85 25.08
N LYS A 221 17.40 -2.58 23.81
CA LYS A 221 16.91 -1.26 23.38
C LYS A 221 15.63 -0.86 24.14
N PHE A 222 14.71 -1.79 24.31
CA PHE A 222 13.48 -1.59 25.09
C PHE A 222 13.78 -1.29 26.56
N ALA A 223 14.66 -2.07 27.21
CA ALA A 223 15.02 -1.88 28.61
C ALA A 223 15.68 -0.51 28.86
N ILE A 224 16.67 -0.14 28.03
CA ILE A 224 17.32 1.18 28.08
C ILE A 224 16.27 2.28 27.92
N ARG A 225 15.35 2.11 26.96
CA ARG A 225 14.35 3.12 26.67
C ARG A 225 13.31 3.27 27.79
N SER A 226 12.83 2.17 28.35
CA SER A 226 11.90 2.15 29.49
C SER A 226 12.50 2.86 30.70
N ALA A 227 13.76 2.56 31.03
CA ALA A 227 14.49 3.23 32.09
C ALA A 227 14.65 4.74 31.82
N ALA A 228 14.98 5.12 30.59
CA ALA A 228 15.14 6.52 30.21
C ALA A 228 13.85 7.35 30.28
N VAL A 229 12.66 6.73 30.20
CA VAL A 229 11.37 7.40 30.41
C VAL A 229 10.82 7.21 31.83
N GLY A 230 11.59 6.60 32.73
CA GLY A 230 11.20 6.40 34.12
C GLY A 230 10.04 5.43 34.32
N LYS A 231 9.86 4.46 33.42
CA LYS A 231 8.78 3.47 33.50
C LYS A 231 9.30 2.08 33.82
N SER A 232 8.57 1.34 34.64
CA SER A 232 8.78 -0.09 34.81
C SER A 232 7.78 -0.85 33.94
N THR A 233 8.18 -2.05 33.51
CA THR A 233 7.37 -2.85 32.56
C THR A 233 7.33 -4.30 32.98
N THR A 234 6.15 -4.91 32.87
CA THR A 234 5.93 -6.33 33.19
C THR A 234 5.35 -7.06 31.99
N LEU A 235 5.89 -8.23 31.66
CA LEU A 235 5.37 -9.02 30.54
C LEU A 235 3.94 -9.45 30.83
N LYS A 236 3.01 -9.05 29.97
CA LYS A 236 1.58 -9.35 30.09
C LYS A 236 1.17 -10.51 29.19
N LYS A 237 1.63 -10.48 27.94
CA LYS A 237 1.25 -11.47 26.93
C LYS A 237 2.37 -11.70 25.92
N GLU A 238 2.49 -12.93 25.46
CA GLU A 238 3.36 -13.30 24.35
C GLU A 238 2.54 -14.06 23.30
N TYR A 239 2.82 -13.78 22.03
CA TYR A 239 2.29 -14.52 20.90
C TYR A 239 3.41 -14.85 19.92
N LYS A 240 3.56 -16.15 19.64
CA LYS A 240 4.46 -16.70 18.62
C LYS A 240 3.62 -17.03 17.39
N HIS A 241 3.98 -16.45 16.25
CA HIS A 241 3.30 -16.74 15.00
C HIS A 241 3.68 -18.15 14.50
N PRO A 242 2.74 -18.96 13.96
CA PRO A 242 3.02 -20.32 13.49
C PRO A 242 4.14 -20.44 12.47
N SER A 243 4.35 -19.40 11.65
CA SER A 243 5.45 -19.36 10.67
C SER A 243 6.86 -19.27 11.29
N GLY A 244 6.98 -19.09 12.61
CA GLY A 244 8.26 -18.98 13.33
C GLY A 244 9.06 -17.70 13.06
N ASN A 245 8.54 -16.80 12.22
CA ASN A 245 9.26 -15.60 11.76
C ASN A 245 8.70 -14.29 12.35
N PHE A 246 7.74 -14.39 13.28
CA PHE A 246 7.09 -13.25 13.91
C PHE A 246 6.73 -13.56 15.36
N CYS A 247 6.98 -12.59 16.22
CA CYS A 247 6.59 -12.58 17.62
C CYS A 247 6.01 -11.22 17.99
N LEU A 248 4.99 -11.25 18.84
CA LEU A 248 4.45 -10.08 19.54
C LEU A 248 4.55 -10.32 21.04
N ARG A 249 5.16 -9.39 21.77
CA ARG A 249 5.10 -9.34 23.23
C ARG A 249 4.44 -8.04 23.66
N GLU A 250 3.48 -8.15 24.57
CA GLU A 250 2.84 -7.01 25.22
C GLU A 250 3.33 -6.93 26.66
N TYR A 251 3.81 -5.75 27.05
CA TYR A 251 4.22 -5.42 28.40
C TYR A 251 3.28 -4.38 28.98
N SER A 252 2.84 -4.54 30.22
CA SER A 252 2.15 -3.47 30.95
C SER A 252 3.17 -2.41 31.35
N ILE A 253 2.81 -1.14 31.21
CA ILE A 253 3.60 0.00 31.69
C ILE A 253 3.04 0.40 33.07
N GLN A 254 3.93 0.64 34.03
CA GLN A 254 3.62 1.18 35.37
C GLN A 254 4.31 2.53 35.53
#